data_AF-A0A1Y5PA83-F1
#
_entry.id   AF-A0A1Y5PA83-F1
#
_cell.length_a   1.000
_cell.length_b   1.000
_cell.length_c   1.000
_cell.angle_alpha   90.00
_cell.angle_beta   90.00
_cell.angle_gamma   90.00
#
_symmetry.space_group_name_H-M   'P 1'
#
loop_
_entity.id
_entity.type
_entity.pdbx_description
1 polymer ?
#
loop_
_entity_poly.entity_id
_entity_poly.type
_entity_poly.pdbx_seq_one_letter_code
_entity_poly.pdbx_strand_id
1 'polypeptide(L)'
;MSDYRKLFSGTPLIGIGVASAAIAGGAFLFFATDAPTDLSYPAVALTSFSVPLPLSPNPAAAACDPATASCSRGANTLGNAVTVPAALIAAPMLIGNGTADHPDAGLLFGSGFSYDGTTCTSGSCNGGNAGLFGGKAGNGFNGGSGGNAGLIGNGGNGGNGASGAVGSSGGNGGSAGLLGGNGGNGGSGGGGGIGGNGGNGGNGGRGAIVQIGSGGRGGIGGNGGNGGAGAGGGNGGNGGQGAVVQIGSGGNGGNGGNGGSAGANGNGGNAGNGGTGGLFSSASGGDGGRGGSGSTLGTPGTGIGGIGGLGGAGGAIAGNGGRGGDGGNAQLRGGRAGDGGQGGMFGRGGSGGNGGAGAGGISTTVNGGDGARGGNGGNGGLAGGNGGTGGGGGQATGSGKVGGHGGDGGNGGTGLIRGGTGGNGGSGGSGGAGTPGAGGAGGHGGNGGDSVRGAGGAGNPGSPGSGQNGGAGGSGGTSGGA
;
A
#
# COMPACT_ATOMS: atom_id res chain seq x y z
N MET A 1 -53.67 58.97 -14.20
CA MET A 1 -52.71 59.39 -15.23
C MET A 1 -51.33 59.46 -14.58
N SER A 2 -50.34 58.58 -14.77
CA SER A 2 -50.23 57.28 -15.46
C SER A 2 -48.84 56.68 -15.11
N ASP A 3 -48.60 55.37 -15.03
CA ASP A 3 -49.52 54.23 -14.98
C ASP A 3 -48.89 52.95 -14.37
N TYR A 4 -49.68 51.87 -14.18
CA TYR A 4 -49.28 50.62 -13.48
C TYR A 4 -49.17 49.39 -14.42
N ARG A 5 -48.06 48.61 -14.35
CA ARG A 5 -48.07 47.11 -14.38
C ARG A 5 -46.68 46.41 -14.24
N LYS A 6 -46.58 45.62 -13.16
CA LYS A 6 -45.80 44.38 -12.85
C LYS A 6 -44.75 43.81 -13.86
N LEU A 7 -43.62 43.34 -13.31
CA LEU A 7 -43.18 41.92 -13.33
C LEU A 7 -42.11 41.60 -12.25
N PHE A 8 -42.06 40.35 -11.78
CA PHE A 8 -41.12 39.81 -10.76
C PHE A 8 -39.72 39.54 -11.38
N SER A 9 -38.61 39.25 -10.69
CA SER A 9 -38.40 38.39 -9.50
C SER A 9 -37.01 38.62 -8.89
N GLY A 10 -36.79 38.19 -7.63
CA GLY A 10 -35.46 38.16 -7.00
C GLY A 10 -35.11 36.78 -6.44
N THR A 11 -33.82 36.42 -6.45
CA THR A 11 -33.27 35.20 -5.84
C THR A 11 -31.88 35.46 -5.21
N PRO A 12 -31.53 34.80 -4.09
CA PRO A 12 -30.27 35.02 -3.36
C PRO A 12 -29.11 34.13 -3.82
N LEU A 13 -27.91 34.40 -3.29
CA LEU A 13 -26.67 33.68 -3.59
C LEU A 13 -26.71 32.18 -3.26
N ILE A 14 -26.05 31.39 -4.10
CA ILE A 14 -25.94 29.93 -4.02
C ILE A 14 -24.78 29.51 -3.11
N GLY A 15 -25.04 28.56 -2.21
CA GLY A 15 -24.05 27.97 -1.30
C GLY A 15 -23.14 26.94 -1.94
N ILE A 16 -22.06 26.61 -1.22
CA ILE A 16 -20.97 25.74 -1.68
C ILE A 16 -21.46 24.29 -1.83
N GLY A 17 -21.31 23.71 -3.02
CA GLY A 17 -21.76 22.35 -3.32
C GLY A 17 -20.88 21.28 -2.66
N VAL A 18 -21.45 20.53 -1.71
CA VAL A 18 -20.92 19.24 -1.28
C VAL A 18 -21.34 18.20 -2.31
N ALA A 19 -20.37 17.46 -2.87
CA ALA A 19 -20.65 16.35 -3.79
C ALA A 19 -21.14 15.10 -3.04
N SER A 20 -22.36 15.16 -2.49
CA SER A 20 -23.07 14.00 -1.97
C SER A 20 -23.68 13.20 -3.12
N ALA A 21 -23.13 12.02 -3.42
CA ALA A 21 -23.77 11.07 -4.32
C ALA A 21 -25.12 10.60 -3.73
N ALA A 22 -26.15 10.57 -4.56
CA ALA A 22 -27.54 10.48 -4.09
C ALA A 22 -27.92 9.10 -3.54
N ILE A 23 -28.63 9.10 -2.40
CA ILE A 23 -29.46 7.98 -1.96
C ILE A 23 -30.92 8.35 -2.29
N ALA A 24 -31.46 7.75 -3.34
CA ALA A 24 -32.88 7.74 -3.65
C ALA A 24 -33.19 6.48 -4.49
N GLY A 25 -34.24 5.70 -4.23
CA GLY A 25 -35.23 5.82 -3.16
C GLY A 25 -35.69 4.44 -2.66
N GLY A 26 -36.32 4.42 -1.49
CA GLY A 26 -36.90 3.20 -0.93
C GLY A 26 -38.24 2.86 -1.58
N ALA A 27 -38.44 1.59 -1.90
CA ALA A 27 -39.76 1.00 -2.07
C ALA A 27 -40.12 0.25 -0.79
N PHE A 28 -40.98 0.83 0.04
CA PHE A 28 -41.74 0.06 1.03
C PHE A 28 -42.71 -0.84 0.26
N LEU A 29 -42.60 -2.15 0.41
CA LEU A 29 -43.63 -3.09 0.00
C LEU A 29 -44.14 -3.86 1.22
N PHE A 30 -45.47 -3.89 1.34
CA PHE A 30 -46.18 -4.45 2.48
C PHE A 30 -46.06 -5.98 2.49
N PHE A 31 -45.92 -6.56 3.68
CA PHE A 31 -46.20 -7.98 3.87
C PHE A 31 -47.71 -8.20 3.79
N ALA A 32 -48.19 -8.71 2.65
CA ALA A 32 -49.48 -9.38 2.57
C ALA A 32 -49.26 -10.87 2.85
N THR A 33 -49.88 -11.40 3.90
CA THR A 33 -49.89 -12.83 4.21
C THR A 33 -51.04 -13.50 3.47
N ASP A 34 -50.79 -14.00 2.27
CA ASP A 34 -51.66 -14.99 1.63
C ASP A 34 -50.99 -16.37 1.63
N ALA A 35 -51.76 -17.39 1.98
CA ALA A 35 -51.29 -18.76 2.09
C ALA A 35 -50.97 -19.35 0.70
N PRO A 36 -49.91 -20.16 0.56
CA PRO A 36 -49.59 -20.79 -0.71
C PRO A 36 -50.69 -21.80 -1.08
N THR A 37 -51.35 -21.57 -2.21
CA THR A 37 -52.19 -22.59 -2.86
C THR A 37 -51.33 -23.74 -3.35
N ASP A 38 -51.82 -24.95 -3.13
CA ASP A 38 -51.15 -26.21 -3.46
C ASP A 38 -50.78 -26.29 -4.96
N LEU A 39 -49.52 -26.57 -5.26
CA LEU A 39 -49.00 -26.74 -6.62
C LEU A 39 -48.15 -28.01 -6.70
N SER A 40 -48.70 -29.02 -7.37
CA SER A 40 -48.11 -30.34 -7.54
C SER A 40 -46.73 -30.29 -8.20
N TYR A 41 -45.69 -30.70 -7.46
CA TYR A 41 -44.36 -30.93 -8.02
C TYR A 41 -44.34 -32.20 -8.89
N PRO A 42 -43.66 -32.20 -10.05
CA PRO A 42 -43.34 -33.44 -10.75
C PRO A 42 -42.31 -34.25 -9.94
N ALA A 43 -42.42 -35.57 -9.97
CA ALA A 43 -41.57 -36.46 -9.18
C ALA A 43 -40.08 -36.34 -9.57
N VAL A 44 -39.22 -36.10 -8.58
CA VAL A 44 -37.75 -36.13 -8.75
C VAL A 44 -37.30 -37.58 -8.92
N ALA A 45 -36.97 -37.97 -10.14
CA ALA A 45 -36.39 -39.27 -10.43
C ALA A 45 -34.91 -39.30 -9.99
N LEU A 46 -34.57 -40.05 -8.94
CA LEU A 46 -33.19 -40.37 -8.63
C LEU A 46 -32.65 -41.34 -9.69
N THR A 47 -31.75 -40.88 -10.55
CA THR A 47 -30.99 -41.74 -11.47
C THR A 47 -29.82 -42.39 -10.73
N SER A 48 -30.06 -43.55 -10.12
CA SER A 48 -29.00 -44.34 -9.49
C SER A 48 -28.07 -44.96 -10.53
N PHE A 49 -26.82 -44.52 -10.61
CA PHE A 49 -25.78 -45.19 -11.39
C PHE A 49 -25.23 -46.37 -10.59
N SER A 50 -25.64 -47.59 -10.96
CA SER A 50 -25.11 -48.83 -10.41
C SER A 50 -23.69 -49.06 -10.92
N VAL A 51 -22.68 -48.86 -10.05
CA VAL A 51 -21.27 -49.17 -10.35
C VAL A 51 -21.02 -50.65 -10.03
N PRO A 52 -20.65 -51.51 -11.01
CA PRO A 52 -20.22 -52.87 -10.73
C PRO A 52 -18.80 -52.86 -10.16
N LEU A 53 -18.64 -53.34 -8.93
CA LEU A 53 -17.32 -53.61 -8.33
C LEU A 53 -16.70 -54.86 -8.95
N PRO A 54 -15.48 -54.81 -9.55
CA PRO A 54 -14.81 -55.99 -10.04
C PRO A 54 -14.04 -56.70 -8.90
N LEU A 55 -14.59 -57.81 -8.41
CA LEU A 55 -13.81 -58.85 -7.74
C LEU A 55 -12.99 -59.59 -8.81
N SER A 56 -11.71 -59.87 -8.54
CA SER A 56 -10.77 -60.53 -9.47
C SER A 56 -10.79 -62.08 -9.31
N PRO A 57 -10.01 -62.90 -10.06
CA PRO A 57 -9.07 -62.57 -11.16
C PRO A 57 -9.06 -63.52 -12.41
N ASN A 58 -8.43 -63.04 -13.51
CA ASN A 58 -7.70 -63.81 -14.57
C ASN A 58 -8.50 -64.73 -15.54
N PRO A 59 -7.89 -65.29 -16.63
CA PRO A 59 -6.90 -64.77 -17.60
C PRO A 59 -7.38 -64.84 -19.08
N ALA A 60 -6.98 -63.89 -19.95
CA ALA A 60 -6.74 -64.16 -21.39
C ALA A 60 -6.00 -62.99 -22.07
N ALA A 61 -4.86 -63.31 -22.70
CA ALA A 61 -3.90 -62.36 -23.27
C ALA A 61 -4.47 -61.31 -24.24
N ALA A 62 -4.10 -60.04 -24.02
CA ALA A 62 -4.00 -59.07 -25.08
C ALA A 62 -2.71 -59.36 -25.88
N ALA A 63 -2.85 -59.72 -27.15
CA ALA A 63 -1.71 -59.89 -28.06
C ALA A 63 -1.29 -58.51 -28.61
N CYS A 64 -0.33 -57.87 -27.93
CA CYS A 64 0.37 -56.70 -28.46
C CYS A 64 1.67 -57.17 -29.13
N ASP A 65 1.87 -56.84 -30.40
CA ASP A 65 3.16 -57.01 -31.07
C ASP A 65 4.10 -55.86 -30.65
N PRO A 66 5.24 -56.13 -29.99
CA PRO A 66 6.18 -55.09 -29.57
C PRO A 66 6.93 -54.41 -30.73
N ALA A 67 6.82 -54.91 -31.97
CA ALA A 67 7.50 -54.31 -33.13
C ALA A 67 6.76 -53.11 -33.74
N THR A 68 5.44 -52.98 -33.57
CA THR A 68 4.67 -51.84 -34.08
C THR A 68 3.55 -51.43 -33.10
N ALA A 69 3.64 -50.22 -32.55
CA ALA A 69 2.73 -49.73 -31.50
C ALA A 69 1.34 -49.29 -32.05
N SER A 70 0.56 -50.25 -32.56
CA SER A 70 -0.75 -50.02 -33.18
C SER A 70 -1.81 -50.99 -32.67
N CYS A 71 -2.70 -50.54 -31.79
CA CYS A 71 -3.90 -51.28 -31.38
C CYS A 71 -5.15 -50.74 -32.10
N SER A 72 -5.45 -51.30 -33.27
CA SER A 72 -6.61 -50.90 -34.08
C SER A 72 -7.93 -51.36 -33.45
N ARG A 73 -8.78 -50.43 -32.99
CA ARG A 73 -10.21 -50.69 -32.73
C ARG A 73 -11.04 -50.18 -33.91
N GLY A 74 -11.84 -51.06 -34.48
CA GLY A 74 -12.62 -50.79 -35.69
C GLY A 74 -13.69 -49.71 -35.51
N ALA A 75 -13.87 -48.89 -36.55
CA ALA A 75 -14.98 -47.95 -36.63
C ALA A 75 -16.29 -48.68 -37.01
N ASN A 76 -17.41 -48.18 -36.51
CA ASN A 76 -18.72 -48.42 -37.12
C ASN A 76 -19.56 -47.12 -37.06
N THR A 77 -20.41 -46.91 -38.04
CA THR A 77 -20.77 -45.58 -38.55
C THR A 77 -22.08 -44.99 -38.00
N LEU A 78 -22.03 -43.68 -37.74
CA LEU A 78 -23.07 -42.68 -38.03
C LEU A 78 -24.51 -42.95 -37.56
N GLY A 79 -24.76 -42.64 -36.29
CA GLY A 79 -26.02 -42.02 -35.87
C GLY A 79 -25.76 -40.54 -35.59
N ASN A 80 -26.47 -39.62 -36.26
CA ASN A 80 -26.22 -38.17 -36.16
C ASN A 80 -26.78 -37.58 -34.85
N ALA A 81 -26.24 -38.01 -33.72
CA ALA A 81 -26.31 -37.23 -32.51
C ALA A 81 -25.50 -35.95 -32.75
N VAL A 82 -26.16 -34.80 -32.65
CA VAL A 82 -25.44 -33.56 -32.35
C VAL A 82 -24.73 -33.84 -31.03
N THR A 83 -23.41 -34.02 -31.08
CA THR A 83 -22.58 -33.91 -29.89
C THR A 83 -22.59 -32.45 -29.50
N VAL A 84 -23.69 -32.02 -28.87
CA VAL A 84 -23.59 -31.06 -27.79
C VAL A 84 -22.55 -31.70 -26.89
N PRO A 85 -21.33 -31.14 -26.76
CA PRO A 85 -20.43 -31.66 -25.76
C PRO A 85 -21.24 -31.65 -24.47
N ALA A 86 -21.11 -32.68 -23.65
CA ALA A 86 -21.47 -32.55 -22.27
C ALA A 86 -20.53 -31.48 -21.71
N ALA A 87 -20.93 -30.20 -21.87
CA ALA A 87 -20.47 -29.12 -21.06
C ALA A 87 -20.72 -29.66 -19.67
N LEU A 88 -19.63 -30.01 -18.99
CA LEU A 88 -19.68 -30.34 -17.60
C LEU A 88 -20.28 -29.09 -16.97
N ILE A 89 -21.58 -29.19 -16.67
CA ILE A 89 -22.21 -28.41 -15.62
C ILE A 89 -21.52 -28.95 -14.37
N ALA A 90 -20.28 -28.49 -14.17
CA ALA A 90 -19.48 -28.81 -13.02
C ALA A 90 -20.29 -28.25 -11.86
N ALA A 91 -20.98 -29.15 -11.16
CA ALA A 91 -21.83 -28.78 -10.05
C ALA A 91 -20.97 -27.91 -9.14
N PRO A 92 -21.33 -26.63 -8.93
CA PRO A 92 -20.41 -25.68 -8.33
C PRO A 92 -19.98 -26.24 -6.99
N MET A 93 -18.68 -26.46 -6.81
CA MET A 93 -18.16 -27.13 -5.61
C MET A 93 -18.59 -26.30 -4.41
N LEU A 94 -19.58 -26.77 -3.65
CA LEU A 94 -20.16 -25.97 -2.57
C LEU A 94 -19.22 -25.94 -1.36
N ILE A 95 -18.50 -27.04 -1.12
CA ILE A 95 -17.55 -27.22 -0.03
C ILE A 95 -16.29 -27.87 -0.59
N GLY A 96 -15.14 -27.26 -0.37
CA GLY A 96 -13.84 -27.81 -0.77
C GLY A 96 -12.73 -26.77 -0.72
N ASN A 97 -11.49 -27.18 -0.50
CA ASN A 97 -10.34 -26.29 -0.64
C ASN A 97 -9.98 -26.17 -2.13
N GLY A 98 -9.36 -25.04 -2.50
CA GLY A 98 -8.80 -24.88 -3.84
C GLY A 98 -7.58 -25.79 -4.09
N THR A 99 -7.27 -25.99 -5.36
CA THR A 99 -6.13 -26.76 -5.87
C THR A 99 -5.28 -25.92 -6.83
N ALA A 100 -4.14 -26.43 -7.30
CA ALA A 100 -3.30 -25.69 -8.26
C ALA A 100 -4.02 -25.38 -9.59
N ASP A 101 -4.96 -26.24 -10.03
CA ASP A 101 -5.74 -26.06 -11.26
C ASP A 101 -6.98 -25.18 -11.05
N HIS A 102 -7.57 -25.23 -9.85
CA HIS A 102 -8.76 -24.49 -9.45
C HIS A 102 -8.48 -23.81 -8.10
N PRO A 103 -7.78 -22.66 -8.08
CA PRO A 103 -7.24 -22.11 -6.84
C PRO A 103 -8.30 -21.60 -5.88
N ASP A 104 -9.45 -21.16 -6.38
CA ASP A 104 -10.56 -20.73 -5.52
C ASP A 104 -11.17 -21.91 -4.76
N ALA A 105 -11.53 -21.65 -3.50
CA ALA A 105 -12.26 -22.60 -2.68
C ALA A 105 -13.69 -22.83 -3.20
N GLY A 106 -14.34 -23.86 -2.63
CA GLY A 106 -15.76 -24.09 -2.82
C GLY A 106 -16.61 -22.91 -2.34
N LEU A 107 -17.73 -22.68 -3.02
CA LEU A 107 -18.55 -21.46 -2.93
C LEU A 107 -18.96 -21.10 -1.49
N LEU A 108 -19.27 -22.09 -0.65
CA LEU A 108 -19.78 -21.88 0.70
C LEU A 108 -18.66 -21.99 1.75
N PHE A 109 -17.81 -23.01 1.65
CA PHE A 109 -16.75 -23.27 2.63
C PHE A 109 -15.48 -23.83 1.97
N GLY A 110 -14.34 -23.33 2.44
CA GLY A 110 -13.02 -23.86 2.07
C GLY A 110 -11.95 -22.78 2.05
N SER A 111 -10.69 -23.22 2.09
CA SER A 111 -9.53 -22.32 1.96
C SER A 111 -9.04 -22.28 0.52
N GLY A 112 -8.69 -21.08 0.05
CA GLY A 112 -8.11 -20.87 -1.27
C GLY A 112 -6.69 -21.41 -1.34
N PHE A 113 -6.28 -21.85 -2.53
CA PHE A 113 -4.98 -22.45 -2.76
C PHE A 113 -3.84 -21.44 -2.67
N SER A 114 -2.77 -21.79 -1.94
CA SER A 114 -1.54 -20.99 -1.89
C SER A 114 -0.53 -21.57 -2.85
N TYR A 115 -0.03 -20.77 -3.78
CA TYR A 115 0.99 -21.21 -4.73
C TYR A 115 2.40 -21.17 -4.13
N ASP A 116 3.24 -22.10 -4.56
CA ASP A 116 4.68 -22.11 -4.31
C ASP A 116 5.47 -22.43 -5.61
N GLY A 117 6.79 -22.57 -5.51
CA GLY A 117 7.66 -22.85 -6.67
C GLY A 117 7.51 -24.24 -7.28
N THR A 118 6.80 -25.17 -6.64
CA THR A 118 6.47 -26.49 -7.19
C THR A 118 5.13 -26.49 -7.93
N THR A 119 4.17 -25.67 -7.48
CA THR A 119 2.81 -25.60 -8.05
C THR A 119 2.62 -24.41 -9.00
N CYS A 120 3.57 -23.47 -9.05
CA CYS A 120 3.63 -22.36 -10.00
C CYS A 120 4.90 -22.48 -10.84
N THR A 121 4.85 -23.30 -11.89
CA THR A 121 6.02 -23.61 -12.73
C THR A 121 6.38 -22.52 -13.75
N SER A 122 5.49 -21.57 -14.01
CA SER A 122 5.76 -20.42 -14.88
C SER A 122 4.87 -19.22 -14.55
N GLY A 123 5.37 -18.01 -14.83
CA GLY A 123 4.62 -16.76 -14.66
C GLY A 123 4.33 -16.39 -13.20
N SER A 124 3.31 -15.57 -13.00
CA SER A 124 2.77 -15.16 -11.69
C SER A 124 1.50 -15.95 -11.39
N CYS A 125 1.37 -16.49 -10.17
CA CYS A 125 0.20 -17.27 -9.77
C CYS A 125 -0.55 -16.57 -8.63
N ASN A 126 -1.80 -16.20 -8.87
CA ASN A 126 -2.63 -15.54 -7.86
C ASN A 126 -3.16 -16.58 -6.86
N GLY A 127 -3.02 -16.31 -5.56
CA GLY A 127 -3.59 -17.16 -4.53
C GLY A 127 -5.12 -17.15 -4.58
N GLY A 128 -5.72 -18.31 -4.29
CA GLY A 128 -7.16 -18.48 -4.41
C GLY A 128 -7.99 -17.77 -3.34
N ASN A 129 -9.21 -17.42 -3.69
CA ASN A 129 -10.18 -16.86 -2.75
C ASN A 129 -10.74 -17.96 -1.82
N ALA A 130 -11.14 -17.58 -0.61
CA ALA A 130 -11.80 -18.48 0.34
C ALA A 130 -13.31 -18.58 0.08
N GLY A 131 -13.94 -19.64 0.60
CA GLY A 131 -15.38 -19.85 0.51
C GLY A 131 -16.18 -18.78 1.27
N LEU A 132 -17.43 -18.56 0.85
CA LEU A 132 -18.26 -17.44 1.31
C LEU A 132 -18.40 -17.37 2.83
N PHE A 133 -18.64 -18.47 3.54
CA PHE A 133 -18.92 -18.45 4.98
C PHE A 133 -17.70 -18.69 5.86
N GLY A 134 -16.62 -19.25 5.31
CA GLY A 134 -15.40 -19.47 6.09
C GLY A 134 -14.27 -20.16 5.34
N GLY A 135 -13.06 -19.73 5.65
CA GLY A 135 -11.81 -20.29 5.17
C GLY A 135 -10.65 -19.31 5.37
N LYS A 136 -9.47 -19.65 4.85
CA LYS A 136 -8.38 -18.69 4.65
C LYS A 136 -8.13 -18.55 3.16
N ALA A 137 -7.83 -17.33 2.71
CA ALA A 137 -7.46 -17.14 1.32
C ALA A 137 -6.00 -17.51 1.09
N GLY A 138 -5.70 -17.92 -0.14
CA GLY A 138 -4.40 -18.44 -0.53
C GLY A 138 -3.39 -17.34 -0.82
N ASN A 139 -2.11 -17.63 -0.57
CA ASN A 139 -1.01 -16.74 -0.95
C ASN A 139 -0.72 -16.81 -2.46
N GLY A 140 -0.42 -15.67 -3.07
CA GLY A 140 0.12 -15.62 -4.42
C GLY A 140 1.62 -15.94 -4.45
N PHE A 141 2.12 -16.24 -5.65
CA PHE A 141 3.52 -16.56 -5.91
C PHE A 141 4.05 -15.80 -7.12
N ASN A 142 5.36 -15.50 -7.12
CA ASN A 142 6.08 -14.83 -8.21
C ASN A 142 5.38 -13.56 -8.75
N GLY A 143 5.05 -12.62 -7.87
CA GLY A 143 4.31 -11.39 -8.21
C GLY A 143 2.79 -11.55 -8.33
N GLY A 144 2.25 -12.77 -8.20
CA GLY A 144 0.80 -13.00 -8.14
C GLY A 144 0.19 -12.45 -6.85
N SER A 145 -1.02 -11.92 -6.93
CA SER A 145 -1.72 -11.35 -5.76
C SER A 145 -2.24 -12.47 -4.84
N GLY A 146 -2.39 -12.17 -3.54
CA GLY A 146 -3.07 -13.07 -2.61
C GLY A 146 -4.58 -13.00 -2.79
N GLY A 147 -5.27 -14.10 -2.49
CA GLY A 147 -6.73 -14.19 -2.62
C GLY A 147 -7.47 -13.46 -1.49
N ASN A 148 -8.75 -13.20 -1.69
CA ASN A 148 -9.63 -12.58 -0.70
C ASN A 148 -10.38 -13.62 0.13
N ALA A 149 -10.63 -13.31 1.40
CA ALA A 149 -11.53 -14.10 2.23
C ALA A 149 -13.00 -13.66 2.07
N GLY A 150 -13.93 -14.57 2.35
CA GLY A 150 -15.38 -14.34 2.27
C GLY A 150 -15.95 -13.57 3.47
N LEU A 151 -16.76 -14.24 4.29
CA LEU A 151 -17.39 -13.66 5.47
C LEU A 151 -16.43 -13.61 6.66
N ILE A 152 -15.67 -14.67 6.91
CA ILE A 152 -14.67 -14.76 7.98
C ILE A 152 -13.41 -15.42 7.41
N GLY A 153 -12.26 -14.77 7.58
CA GLY A 153 -10.97 -15.29 7.14
C GLY A 153 -9.91 -14.20 6.99
N ASN A 154 -8.64 -14.60 6.97
CA ASN A 154 -7.56 -13.69 6.59
C ASN A 154 -7.41 -13.68 5.06
N GLY A 155 -7.09 -12.51 4.51
CA GLY A 155 -6.64 -12.38 3.14
C GLY A 155 -5.27 -13.02 2.94
N GLY A 156 -5.01 -13.53 1.74
CA GLY A 156 -3.74 -14.15 1.39
C GLY A 156 -2.65 -13.11 1.14
N ASN A 157 -1.40 -13.44 1.40
CA ASN A 157 -0.28 -12.55 1.07
C ASN A 157 -0.05 -12.54 -0.45
N GLY A 158 0.38 -11.40 -0.99
CA GLY A 158 0.91 -11.32 -2.34
C GLY A 158 2.29 -11.98 -2.45
N GLY A 159 2.54 -12.62 -3.58
CA GLY A 159 3.83 -13.24 -3.88
C GLY A 159 4.90 -12.19 -4.17
N ASN A 160 6.12 -12.40 -3.68
CA ASN A 160 7.27 -11.59 -4.08
C ASN A 160 7.50 -11.72 -5.59
N GLY A 161 7.84 -10.62 -6.27
CA GLY A 161 8.19 -10.65 -7.69
C GLY A 161 9.58 -11.24 -7.92
N ALA A 162 9.77 -12.02 -8.99
CA ALA A 162 11.10 -12.49 -9.38
C ALA A 162 12.06 -11.34 -9.73
N SER A 163 13.31 -11.49 -9.31
CA SER A 163 14.42 -10.73 -9.88
C SER A 163 14.66 -11.16 -11.33
N GLY A 164 15.10 -10.24 -12.18
CA GLY A 164 15.33 -10.52 -13.60
C GLY A 164 16.00 -9.35 -14.32
N ALA A 165 16.08 -9.41 -15.65
CA ALA A 165 16.63 -8.31 -16.46
C ALA A 165 15.94 -6.97 -16.16
N VAL A 166 14.64 -7.00 -15.85
CA VAL A 166 13.92 -5.98 -15.06
C VAL A 166 13.26 -6.73 -13.90
N GLY A 167 13.22 -6.12 -12.72
CA GLY A 167 12.58 -6.72 -11.55
C GLY A 167 11.05 -6.78 -11.71
N SER A 168 10.46 -7.94 -11.50
CA SER A 168 9.00 -8.11 -11.50
C SER A 168 8.38 -7.46 -10.26
N SER A 169 7.17 -6.89 -10.40
CA SER A 169 6.46 -6.35 -9.23
C SER A 169 5.99 -7.46 -8.28
N GLY A 170 5.93 -7.18 -6.99
CA GLY A 170 5.28 -8.02 -6.00
C GLY A 170 3.76 -7.92 -6.10
N GLY A 171 3.07 -9.01 -5.79
CA GLY A 171 1.60 -9.08 -5.83
C GLY A 171 0.96 -8.32 -4.67
N ASN A 172 -0.27 -7.87 -4.85
CA ASN A 172 -1.03 -7.25 -3.75
C ASN A 172 -1.45 -8.33 -2.74
N GLY A 173 -1.53 -7.96 -1.47
CA GLY A 173 -2.20 -8.77 -0.46
C GLY A 173 -3.71 -8.72 -0.62
N GLY A 174 -4.39 -9.85 -0.42
CA GLY A 174 -5.84 -9.95 -0.52
C GLY A 174 -6.55 -9.43 0.73
N SER A 175 -7.84 -9.17 0.61
CA SER A 175 -8.67 -8.62 1.70
C SER A 175 -9.08 -9.68 2.71
N ALA A 176 -9.20 -9.28 3.97
CA ALA A 176 -9.84 -10.06 5.02
C ALA A 176 -11.34 -10.29 4.75
N GLY A 177 -11.93 -11.23 5.50
CA GLY A 177 -13.35 -11.49 5.45
C GLY A 177 -14.18 -10.36 6.07
N LEU A 178 -15.41 -10.19 5.58
CA LEU A 178 -16.32 -9.09 5.93
C LEU A 178 -16.51 -8.88 7.45
N LEU A 179 -16.66 -9.98 8.19
CA LEU A 179 -16.97 -10.06 9.62
C LEU A 179 -15.77 -10.45 10.51
N GLY A 180 -14.60 -10.70 9.93
CA GLY A 180 -13.40 -10.93 10.71
C GLY A 180 -12.18 -11.42 9.95
N GLY A 181 -11.01 -10.94 10.37
CA GLY A 181 -9.69 -11.32 9.86
C GLY A 181 -8.77 -10.12 9.62
N ASN A 182 -7.54 -10.41 9.22
CA ASN A 182 -6.55 -9.41 8.80
C ASN A 182 -6.34 -9.46 7.28
N GLY A 183 -6.04 -8.31 6.69
CA GLY A 183 -5.61 -8.25 5.29
C GLY A 183 -4.24 -8.91 5.11
N GLY A 184 -4.03 -9.53 3.95
CA GLY A 184 -2.74 -10.12 3.60
C GLY A 184 -1.69 -9.04 3.31
N ASN A 185 -0.42 -9.34 3.54
CA ASN A 185 0.67 -8.43 3.19
C ASN A 185 0.89 -8.41 1.67
N GLY A 186 1.36 -7.28 1.14
CA GLY A 186 1.86 -7.20 -0.23
C GLY A 186 3.22 -7.90 -0.37
N GLY A 187 3.44 -8.53 -1.52
CA GLY A 187 4.73 -9.11 -1.89
C GLY A 187 5.76 -8.01 -2.20
N SER A 188 7.03 -8.27 -1.92
CA SER A 188 8.12 -7.36 -2.31
C SER A 188 8.41 -7.45 -3.81
N GLY A 189 8.85 -6.34 -4.41
CA GLY A 189 9.32 -6.33 -5.80
C GLY A 189 10.67 -7.04 -5.96
N GLY A 190 10.87 -7.65 -7.12
CA GLY A 190 12.11 -8.31 -7.51
C GLY A 190 13.22 -7.33 -7.85
N GLY A 191 14.48 -7.77 -7.73
CA GLY A 191 15.65 -6.98 -8.11
C GLY A 191 15.83 -6.89 -9.62
N GLY A 192 16.25 -5.72 -10.11
CA GLY A 192 16.66 -5.54 -11.50
C GLY A 192 18.09 -6.00 -11.76
N GLY A 193 18.35 -6.53 -12.95
CA GLY A 193 19.67 -6.85 -13.48
C GLY A 193 20.42 -5.60 -13.95
N ILE A 194 21.56 -5.77 -14.63
CA ILE A 194 22.34 -4.65 -15.19
C ILE A 194 21.44 -3.84 -16.15
N GLY A 195 21.34 -2.52 -15.93
CA GLY A 195 20.42 -1.62 -16.65
C GLY A 195 18.93 -1.79 -16.31
N GLY A 196 18.58 -2.71 -15.41
CA GLY A 196 17.22 -3.07 -15.04
C GLY A 196 16.71 -2.35 -13.80
N ASN A 197 15.54 -1.72 -13.90
CA ASN A 197 14.85 -1.20 -12.72
C ASN A 197 14.40 -2.32 -11.79
N GLY A 198 14.32 -2.03 -10.49
CA GLY A 198 13.66 -2.91 -9.52
C GLY A 198 12.14 -2.89 -9.66
N GLY A 199 11.49 -4.00 -9.33
CA GLY A 199 10.03 -4.10 -9.35
C GLY A 199 9.38 -3.36 -8.21
N ASN A 200 8.13 -2.92 -8.37
CA ASN A 200 7.38 -2.30 -7.27
C ASN A 200 6.95 -3.35 -6.23
N GLY A 201 6.86 -2.98 -4.96
CA GLY A 201 6.17 -3.77 -3.96
C GLY A 201 4.65 -3.70 -4.13
N GLY A 202 3.95 -4.79 -3.83
CA GLY A 202 2.50 -4.85 -3.85
C GLY A 202 1.88 -4.15 -2.63
N ASN A 203 0.65 -3.68 -2.75
CA ASN A 203 -0.07 -3.08 -1.63
C ASN A 203 -0.52 -4.14 -0.63
N GLY A 204 -0.63 -3.78 0.65
CA GLY A 204 -1.27 -4.60 1.67
C GLY A 204 -2.80 -4.62 1.51
N GLY A 205 -3.41 -5.78 1.77
CA GLY A 205 -4.85 -5.98 1.71
C GLY A 205 -5.60 -5.31 2.88
N ARG A 206 -6.90 -5.09 2.70
CA ARG A 206 -7.74 -4.48 3.76
C ARG A 206 -8.06 -5.48 4.87
N GLY A 207 -8.16 -4.99 6.11
CA GLY A 207 -8.77 -5.72 7.23
C GLY A 207 -10.29 -5.85 7.08
N ALA A 208 -10.92 -6.59 7.99
CA ALA A 208 -12.36 -6.86 7.99
C ALA A 208 -13.20 -5.56 8.02
N ILE A 209 -14.43 -5.53 7.46
CA ILE A 209 -15.25 -4.29 7.55
C ILE A 209 -15.82 -4.14 8.96
N VAL A 210 -16.44 -5.20 9.46
CA VAL A 210 -16.85 -5.35 10.86
C VAL A 210 -15.97 -6.46 11.42
N GLN A 211 -15.30 -6.25 12.55
CA GLN A 211 -14.56 -7.33 13.19
C GLN A 211 -15.40 -7.89 14.34
N ILE A 212 -15.55 -9.21 14.36
CA ILE A 212 -16.08 -9.97 15.49
C ILE A 212 -14.88 -10.68 16.15
N GLY A 213 -14.52 -10.31 17.37
CA GLY A 213 -13.33 -10.81 18.08
C GLY A 213 -12.06 -9.99 17.83
N SER A 214 -10.87 -10.58 18.01
CA SER A 214 -9.58 -9.90 17.81
C SER A 214 -9.08 -10.03 16.36
N GLY A 215 -8.87 -8.90 15.67
CA GLY A 215 -8.42 -8.88 14.28
C GLY A 215 -8.58 -7.52 13.63
N GLY A 216 -8.80 -7.49 12.30
CA GLY A 216 -9.15 -6.29 11.57
C GLY A 216 -7.98 -5.44 11.10
N ARG A 217 -6.73 -5.90 11.22
CA ARG A 217 -5.57 -5.12 10.74
C ARG A 217 -5.50 -5.11 9.22
N GLY A 218 -5.11 -3.98 8.65
CA GLY A 218 -4.64 -3.92 7.27
C GLY A 218 -3.29 -4.64 7.12
N GLY A 219 -3.07 -5.24 5.96
CA GLY A 219 -1.79 -5.87 5.62
C GLY A 219 -0.69 -4.82 5.38
N ILE A 220 0.56 -5.20 5.59
CA ILE A 220 1.72 -4.36 5.33
C ILE A 220 2.00 -4.32 3.81
N GLY A 221 2.37 -3.16 3.28
CA GLY A 221 2.81 -3.02 1.90
C GLY A 221 4.19 -3.64 1.65
N GLY A 222 4.38 -4.30 0.51
CA GLY A 222 5.64 -4.91 0.14
C GLY A 222 6.72 -3.86 -0.17
N ASN A 223 7.99 -4.21 0.04
CA ASN A 223 9.10 -3.30 -0.32
C ASN A 223 9.29 -3.27 -1.84
N GLY A 224 9.77 -2.15 -2.37
CA GLY A 224 10.29 -2.07 -3.73
C GLY A 224 11.59 -2.85 -3.88
N GLY A 225 11.79 -3.48 -5.03
CA GLY A 225 13.03 -4.15 -5.37
C GLY A 225 14.15 -3.16 -5.71
N ASN A 226 15.40 -3.56 -5.49
CA ASN A 226 16.55 -2.72 -5.87
C ASN A 226 16.72 -2.69 -7.39
N GLY A 227 17.08 -1.54 -7.95
CA GLY A 227 17.58 -1.43 -9.32
C GLY A 227 18.97 -2.04 -9.43
N GLY A 228 19.26 -2.66 -10.56
CA GLY A 228 20.61 -3.08 -10.87
C GLY A 228 21.45 -1.91 -11.41
N ALA A 229 22.72 -2.20 -11.71
CA ALA A 229 23.72 -1.26 -12.21
C ALA A 229 23.15 -0.22 -13.21
N GLY A 230 23.11 1.05 -12.80
CA GLY A 230 22.68 2.18 -13.63
C GLY A 230 21.18 2.47 -13.66
N ALA A 231 20.36 1.73 -12.91
CA ALA A 231 18.90 1.77 -12.97
C ALA A 231 18.23 2.05 -11.62
N GLY A 232 16.95 2.44 -11.65
CA GLY A 232 16.20 2.89 -10.48
C GLY A 232 15.65 1.75 -9.62
N GLY A 233 15.53 1.98 -8.32
CA GLY A 233 14.77 1.12 -7.43
C GLY A 233 13.27 1.21 -7.68
N GLY A 234 12.54 0.12 -7.44
CA GLY A 234 11.09 0.10 -7.50
C GLY A 234 10.46 0.78 -6.29
N ASN A 235 9.21 1.21 -6.41
CA ASN A 235 8.49 1.85 -5.30
C ASN A 235 8.00 0.81 -4.28
N GLY A 236 7.86 1.21 -3.02
CA GLY A 236 7.17 0.42 -2.00
C GLY A 236 5.64 0.46 -2.20
N GLY A 237 4.97 -0.63 -1.84
CA GLY A 237 3.51 -0.72 -1.85
C GLY A 237 2.89 -0.05 -0.63
N ASN A 238 1.66 0.45 -0.74
CA ASN A 238 0.95 1.07 0.37
C ASN A 238 0.48 0.03 1.40
N GLY A 239 0.37 0.45 2.65
CA GLY A 239 -0.27 -0.33 3.71
C GLY A 239 -1.79 -0.41 3.53
N GLY A 240 -2.36 -1.55 3.89
CA GLY A 240 -3.79 -1.80 3.85
C GLY A 240 -4.54 -1.05 4.94
N GLN A 241 -5.83 -0.80 4.71
CA GLN A 241 -6.70 -0.15 5.70
C GLN A 241 -7.10 -1.13 6.80
N GLY A 242 -7.17 -0.64 8.04
CA GLY A 242 -7.75 -1.37 9.17
C GLY A 242 -9.29 -1.37 9.16
N ALA A 243 -9.87 -2.14 10.08
CA ALA A 243 -11.29 -2.47 10.09
C ALA A 243 -12.23 -1.28 10.36
N VAL A 244 -13.26 -1.10 9.54
CA VAL A 244 -14.11 0.12 9.56
C VAL A 244 -14.80 0.34 10.91
N VAL A 245 -15.33 -0.72 11.53
CA VAL A 245 -16.21 -0.60 12.72
C VAL A 245 -15.52 -1.00 14.05
N GLN A 246 -14.28 -1.49 14.03
CA GLN A 246 -13.60 -1.96 15.26
C GLN A 246 -12.09 -1.67 15.27
N ILE A 247 -11.37 -2.15 16.30
CA ILE A 247 -9.95 -1.84 16.59
C ILE A 247 -8.99 -2.55 15.61
N GLY A 248 -9.08 -2.19 14.33
CA GLY A 248 -8.14 -2.58 13.29
C GLY A 248 -7.17 -1.46 12.97
N SER A 249 -5.87 -1.66 13.21
CA SER A 249 -4.85 -0.70 12.79
C SER A 249 -4.65 -0.72 11.28
N GLY A 250 -4.23 0.40 10.71
CA GLY A 250 -3.65 0.40 9.37
C GLY A 250 -2.41 -0.49 9.31
N GLY A 251 -2.14 -1.06 8.14
CA GLY A 251 -0.85 -1.68 7.84
C GLY A 251 0.20 -0.61 7.50
N ASN A 252 1.47 -0.89 7.74
CA ASN A 252 2.55 0.03 7.35
C ASN A 252 2.78 0.01 5.84
N GLY A 253 3.25 1.12 5.29
CA GLY A 253 3.75 1.19 3.92
C GLY A 253 5.09 0.47 3.77
N GLY A 254 5.33 -0.10 2.58
CA GLY A 254 6.60 -0.71 2.22
C GLY A 254 7.66 0.33 1.90
N ASN A 255 8.93 0.00 2.14
CA ASN A 255 10.06 0.87 1.76
C ASN A 255 10.25 0.88 0.24
N GLY A 256 10.77 1.98 -0.30
CA GLY A 256 11.27 2.02 -1.67
C GLY A 256 12.58 1.24 -1.83
N GLY A 257 12.81 0.67 -3.00
CA GLY A 257 14.05 -0.01 -3.34
C GLY A 257 15.19 0.96 -3.65
N ASN A 258 16.43 0.55 -3.45
CA ASN A 258 17.59 1.38 -3.77
C ASN A 258 17.87 1.39 -5.28
N GLY A 259 18.41 2.50 -5.80
CA GLY A 259 18.97 2.56 -7.15
C GLY A 259 20.32 1.85 -7.24
N GLY A 260 20.63 1.26 -8.39
CA GLY A 260 21.86 0.49 -8.59
C GLY A 260 23.05 1.33 -9.03
N SER A 261 24.22 1.06 -8.44
CA SER A 261 25.44 1.86 -8.62
C SER A 261 26.40 1.24 -9.64
N ALA A 262 26.44 1.77 -10.87
CA ALA A 262 27.57 1.58 -11.81
C ALA A 262 27.48 2.55 -12.99
N GLY A 263 28.26 3.65 -12.96
CA GLY A 263 28.46 4.57 -14.10
C GLY A 263 27.26 5.40 -14.56
N ALA A 264 26.03 5.00 -14.23
CA ALA A 264 24.78 5.68 -14.58
C ALA A 264 23.84 5.82 -13.35
N ASN A 265 22.80 6.64 -13.54
CA ASN A 265 22.06 7.28 -12.46
C ASN A 265 20.90 6.42 -11.91
N GLY A 266 21.20 5.48 -11.02
CA GLY A 266 20.16 4.79 -10.26
C GLY A 266 19.48 5.74 -9.25
N ASN A 267 18.20 6.05 -9.47
CA ASN A 267 17.37 6.75 -8.46
C ASN A 267 16.82 5.76 -7.43
N GLY A 268 16.63 6.22 -6.20
CA GLY A 268 15.86 5.46 -5.21
C GLY A 268 14.37 5.46 -5.53
N GLY A 269 13.71 4.33 -5.32
CA GLY A 269 12.24 4.23 -5.42
C GLY A 269 11.55 4.94 -4.26
N ASN A 270 10.36 5.48 -4.49
CA ASN A 270 9.55 6.09 -3.43
C ASN A 270 9.00 5.00 -2.49
N ALA A 271 8.73 5.35 -1.24
CA ALA A 271 8.04 4.44 -0.34
C ALA A 271 6.52 4.43 -0.56
N GLY A 272 5.86 3.40 -0.04
CA GLY A 272 4.41 3.36 0.10
C GLY A 272 3.93 4.10 1.35
N ASN A 273 2.71 4.62 1.29
CA ASN A 273 2.05 5.26 2.42
C ASN A 273 1.56 4.23 3.45
N GLY A 274 1.46 4.64 4.71
CA GLY A 274 0.77 3.87 5.74
C GLY A 274 -0.74 3.83 5.51
N GLY A 275 -1.36 2.70 5.81
CA GLY A 275 -2.80 2.51 5.72
C GLY A 275 -3.55 3.23 6.85
N THR A 276 -4.82 3.56 6.62
CA THR A 276 -5.66 4.20 7.65
C THR A 276 -6.07 3.20 8.73
N GLY A 277 -6.12 3.65 9.99
CA GLY A 277 -6.80 2.94 11.08
C GLY A 277 -8.32 2.88 10.86
N GLY A 278 -8.98 2.02 11.63
CA GLY A 278 -10.42 1.76 11.52
C GLY A 278 -11.29 2.99 11.79
N LEU A 279 -12.23 3.31 10.88
CA LEU A 279 -13.01 4.56 10.88
C LEU A 279 -13.65 4.88 12.24
N PHE A 280 -14.38 3.94 12.85
CA PHE A 280 -15.06 4.15 14.14
C PHE A 280 -14.27 3.60 15.33
N SER A 281 -12.94 3.69 15.28
CA SER A 281 -12.06 3.02 16.26
C SER A 281 -11.04 3.94 16.93
N SER A 282 -10.37 3.39 17.95
CA SER A 282 -9.18 3.96 18.58
C SER A 282 -7.87 3.43 17.97
N ALA A 283 -7.93 2.72 16.84
CA ALA A 283 -6.74 2.11 16.24
C ALA A 283 -5.88 3.13 15.49
N SER A 284 -4.56 2.96 15.54
CA SER A 284 -3.64 3.85 14.84
C SER A 284 -3.67 3.63 13.32
N GLY A 285 -3.28 4.68 12.58
CA GLY A 285 -2.79 4.50 11.23
C GLY A 285 -1.48 3.72 11.22
N GLY A 286 -1.14 3.13 10.07
CA GLY A 286 0.17 2.56 9.85
C GLY A 286 1.21 3.63 9.52
N ASP A 287 2.48 3.33 9.74
CA ASP A 287 3.58 4.22 9.39
C ASP A 287 3.84 4.20 7.87
N GLY A 288 4.31 5.32 7.32
CA GLY A 288 4.82 5.39 5.95
C GLY A 288 6.19 4.71 5.82
N GLY A 289 6.45 4.07 4.69
CA GLY A 289 7.74 3.45 4.41
C GLY A 289 8.86 4.48 4.21
N ARG A 290 10.13 4.04 4.30
CA ARG A 290 11.28 4.88 3.92
C ARG A 290 11.50 4.89 2.41
N GLY A 291 11.87 6.04 1.87
CA GLY A 291 12.32 6.14 0.49
C GLY A 291 13.65 5.39 0.27
N GLY A 292 13.79 4.75 -0.88
CA GLY A 292 15.01 4.05 -1.26
C GLY A 292 16.16 5.03 -1.52
N SER A 293 17.40 4.60 -1.32
CA SER A 293 18.57 5.44 -1.61
C SER A 293 18.89 5.46 -3.10
N GLY A 294 19.26 6.62 -3.63
CA GLY A 294 19.84 6.74 -4.98
C GLY A 294 21.32 6.33 -4.98
N SER A 295 21.90 6.14 -6.17
CA SER A 295 23.32 5.83 -6.35
C SER A 295 24.19 6.84 -5.62
N THR A 296 25.24 6.34 -4.95
CA THR A 296 26.21 7.14 -4.20
C THR A 296 27.62 7.09 -4.80
N LEU A 297 27.83 6.38 -5.91
CA LEU A 297 29.12 6.20 -6.58
C LEU A 297 28.99 6.41 -8.10
N GLY A 298 29.72 7.39 -8.66
CA GLY A 298 29.74 7.67 -10.10
C GLY A 298 30.16 9.11 -10.46
N THR A 299 30.83 9.26 -11.60
CA THR A 299 31.09 10.54 -12.29
C THR A 299 29.81 11.15 -12.85
N PRO A 300 29.73 12.49 -12.92
CA PRO A 300 28.81 13.28 -12.09
C PRO A 300 27.42 12.62 -11.94
N GLY A 301 27.25 11.82 -10.88
CA GLY A 301 26.00 11.09 -10.65
C GLY A 301 24.83 12.02 -10.31
N THR A 302 23.72 11.90 -11.05
CA THR A 302 22.46 12.63 -10.80
C THR A 302 21.48 11.85 -9.94
N GLY A 303 21.95 10.85 -9.17
CA GLY A 303 21.10 10.00 -8.35
C GLY A 303 20.30 10.81 -7.32
N ILE A 304 18.99 10.62 -7.32
CA ILE A 304 18.04 11.22 -6.38
C ILE A 304 17.52 10.15 -5.43
N GLY A 305 17.40 10.50 -4.14
CA GLY A 305 16.78 9.62 -3.14
C GLY A 305 15.26 9.58 -3.28
N GLY A 306 14.67 8.40 -3.05
CA GLY A 306 13.23 8.21 -3.08
C GLY A 306 12.51 8.97 -1.97
N ILE A 307 11.28 9.39 -2.23
CA ILE A 307 10.44 10.10 -1.26
C ILE A 307 9.93 9.12 -0.19
N GLY A 308 9.93 9.53 1.07
CA GLY A 308 9.33 8.79 2.19
C GLY A 308 7.80 8.79 2.14
N GLY A 309 7.18 7.69 2.53
CA GLY A 309 5.72 7.53 2.48
C GLY A 309 5.00 8.36 3.56
N LEU A 310 3.77 8.77 3.28
CA LEU A 310 2.92 9.45 4.26
C LEU A 310 2.50 8.49 5.39
N GLY A 311 2.40 9.00 6.60
CA GLY A 311 1.77 8.29 7.71
C GLY A 311 0.26 8.16 7.52
N GLY A 312 -0.30 6.99 7.82
CA GLY A 312 -1.74 6.75 7.72
C GLY A 312 -2.54 7.51 8.78
N ALA A 313 -3.76 7.93 8.46
CA ALA A 313 -4.65 8.54 9.45
C ALA A 313 -5.08 7.51 10.52
N GLY A 314 -5.20 7.95 11.76
CA GLY A 314 -5.80 7.17 12.84
C GLY A 314 -7.31 7.01 12.70
N GLY A 315 -7.86 6.00 13.38
CA GLY A 315 -9.31 5.83 13.51
C GLY A 315 -9.97 7.05 14.17
N ALA A 316 -11.16 7.44 13.70
CA ALA A 316 -11.73 8.76 13.95
C ALA A 316 -12.12 9.04 15.40
N ILE A 317 -12.15 8.04 16.29
CA ILE A 317 -12.41 8.25 17.72
C ILE A 317 -11.10 8.65 18.42
N ALA A 318 -10.20 7.70 18.71
CA ALA A 318 -8.97 7.98 19.47
C ALA A 318 -7.70 7.42 18.80
N GLY A 319 -7.77 7.09 17.51
CA GLY A 319 -6.63 6.57 16.77
C GLY A 319 -5.54 7.62 16.58
N ASN A 320 -4.30 7.29 16.92
CA ASN A 320 -3.16 8.14 16.58
C ASN A 320 -2.85 8.04 15.08
N GLY A 321 -2.41 9.14 14.46
CA GLY A 321 -1.83 9.11 13.13
C GLY A 321 -0.50 8.33 13.13
N GLY A 322 -0.24 7.60 12.05
CA GLY A 322 1.05 6.93 11.82
C GLY A 322 2.15 7.94 11.50
N ARG A 323 3.40 7.55 11.71
CA ARG A 323 4.58 8.37 11.40
C ARG A 323 4.81 8.45 9.88
N GLY A 324 5.22 9.63 9.41
CA GLY A 324 5.74 9.82 8.06
C GLY A 324 7.12 9.19 7.89
N GLY A 325 7.35 8.57 6.75
CA GLY A 325 8.57 7.85 6.44
C GLY A 325 9.74 8.77 6.10
N ASP A 326 10.95 8.33 6.45
CA ASP A 326 12.18 9.07 6.14
C ASP A 326 12.47 9.04 4.61
N GLY A 327 13.04 10.11 4.08
CA GLY A 327 13.47 10.18 2.68
C GLY A 327 14.79 9.44 2.44
N GLY A 328 15.00 8.92 1.23
CA GLY A 328 16.20 8.18 0.86
C GLY A 328 17.43 9.08 0.68
N ASN A 329 18.63 8.56 0.95
CA ASN A 329 19.88 9.29 0.72
C ASN A 329 20.32 9.18 -0.75
N ALA A 330 21.05 10.16 -1.30
CA ALA A 330 21.69 9.99 -2.62
C ALA A 330 22.86 10.97 -2.83
N GLN A 331 23.60 10.80 -3.93
CA GLN A 331 24.67 11.72 -4.34
C GLN A 331 24.20 13.15 -4.61
N LEU A 332 23.20 13.35 -5.48
CA LEU A 332 22.84 14.69 -5.96
C LEU A 332 21.84 15.38 -5.02
N ARG A 333 20.78 14.66 -4.64
CA ARG A 333 19.73 15.19 -3.76
C ARG A 333 19.08 14.07 -2.97
N GLY A 334 18.95 14.25 -1.67
CA GLY A 334 18.14 13.37 -0.85
C GLY A 334 16.66 13.35 -1.28
N GLY A 335 15.95 12.30 -0.92
CA GLY A 335 14.50 12.25 -1.03
C GLY A 335 13.83 13.05 0.07
N ARG A 336 12.70 13.70 -0.24
CA ARG A 336 11.88 14.35 0.80
C ARG A 336 11.30 13.29 1.73
N ALA A 337 11.12 13.63 3.00
CA ALA A 337 10.35 12.77 3.89
C ALA A 337 8.84 12.87 3.62
N GLY A 338 8.09 11.90 4.13
CA GLY A 338 6.63 11.94 4.20
C GLY A 338 6.13 12.66 5.44
N ASP A 339 4.96 13.28 5.33
CA ASP A 339 4.25 13.90 6.45
C ASP A 339 3.63 12.83 7.37
N GLY A 340 3.45 13.18 8.64
CA GLY A 340 2.75 12.35 9.62
C GLY A 340 1.23 12.33 9.41
N GLY A 341 0.60 11.21 9.74
CA GLY A 341 -0.84 11.02 9.63
C GLY A 341 -1.64 11.85 10.64
N GLN A 342 -2.90 12.15 10.32
CA GLN A 342 -3.82 12.83 11.24
C GLN A 342 -4.31 11.89 12.35
N GLY A 343 -4.49 12.41 13.56
CA GLY A 343 -5.19 11.71 14.64
C GLY A 343 -6.71 11.80 14.51
N GLY A 344 -7.43 10.83 15.08
CA GLY A 344 -8.88 10.92 15.31
C GLY A 344 -9.25 11.96 16.37
N MET A 345 -10.54 12.11 16.69
CA MET A 345 -11.08 13.12 17.62
C MET A 345 -10.29 13.31 18.93
N PHE A 346 -9.80 12.24 19.54
CA PHE A 346 -8.96 12.25 20.76
C PHE A 346 -7.51 11.80 20.50
N GLY A 347 -7.18 11.43 19.26
CA GLY A 347 -5.88 10.87 18.88
C GLY A 347 -4.83 11.93 18.61
N ARG A 348 -3.55 11.61 18.80
CA ARG A 348 -2.43 12.49 18.43
C ARG A 348 -2.12 12.38 16.94
N GLY A 349 -1.62 13.46 16.36
CA GLY A 349 -1.02 13.41 15.03
C GLY A 349 0.30 12.64 15.04
N GLY A 350 0.63 11.98 13.93
CA GLY A 350 1.91 11.31 13.74
C GLY A 350 3.04 12.30 13.49
N SER A 351 4.28 11.95 13.85
CA SER A 351 5.45 12.76 13.49
C SER A 351 5.75 12.68 12.00
N GLY A 352 6.28 13.74 11.40
CA GLY A 352 6.87 13.68 10.06
C GLY A 352 8.16 12.84 10.01
N GLY A 353 8.55 12.42 8.82
CA GLY A 353 9.82 11.74 8.58
C GLY A 353 11.01 12.71 8.46
N ASN A 354 12.24 12.20 8.55
CA ASN A 354 13.44 12.99 8.30
C ASN A 354 13.77 13.06 6.80
N GLY A 355 14.22 14.22 6.32
CA GLY A 355 14.68 14.39 4.94
C GLY A 355 15.95 13.60 4.65
N GLY A 356 16.07 13.03 3.45
CA GLY A 356 17.26 12.30 3.02
C GLY A 356 18.48 13.21 2.84
N ALA A 357 19.67 12.65 3.05
CA ALA A 357 20.94 13.36 2.90
C ALA A 357 21.41 13.43 1.42
N GLY A 358 22.10 14.52 1.08
CA GLY A 358 22.82 14.71 -0.17
C GLY A 358 24.33 14.50 0.03
N ALA A 359 24.90 13.49 -0.61
CA ALA A 359 26.30 13.07 -0.37
C ALA A 359 27.35 13.82 -1.21
N GLY A 360 26.95 14.47 -2.31
CA GLY A 360 27.83 15.22 -3.22
C GLY A 360 28.86 14.39 -3.99
N GLY A 361 29.49 15.04 -4.97
CA GLY A 361 30.61 14.46 -5.71
C GLY A 361 31.95 14.62 -4.97
N ILE A 362 32.82 13.61 -5.05
CA ILE A 362 34.20 13.64 -4.54
C ILE A 362 35.12 14.40 -5.53
N SER A 363 34.65 15.52 -6.10
CA SER A 363 35.25 16.12 -7.29
C SER A 363 35.07 17.64 -7.36
N THR A 364 36.17 18.34 -7.67
CA THR A 364 36.25 19.81 -7.79
C THR A 364 35.49 20.39 -8.99
N THR A 365 34.91 19.54 -9.84
CA THR A 365 34.08 19.92 -11.00
C THR A 365 32.57 19.81 -10.76
N VAL A 366 32.13 19.22 -9.65
CA VAL A 366 30.71 18.94 -9.35
C VAL A 366 30.30 19.61 -8.04
N ASN A 367 29.07 20.11 -7.93
CA ASN A 367 28.57 20.67 -6.67
C ASN A 367 28.32 19.54 -5.63
N GLY A 368 28.32 19.92 -4.35
CA GLY A 368 27.86 19.05 -3.26
C GLY A 368 26.37 18.77 -3.40
N GLY A 369 25.92 17.65 -2.83
CA GLY A 369 24.53 17.21 -2.93
C GLY A 369 23.64 17.90 -1.91
N ASP A 370 22.41 18.22 -2.30
CA ASP A 370 21.45 18.88 -1.42
C ASP A 370 20.77 17.87 -0.48
N GLY A 371 20.70 18.23 0.80
CA GLY A 371 19.80 17.61 1.76
C GLY A 371 18.34 17.96 1.45
N ALA A 372 17.43 17.03 1.71
CA ALA A 372 16.01 17.21 1.42
C ALA A 372 15.22 17.72 2.63
N ARG A 373 14.01 18.23 2.38
CA ARG A 373 13.11 18.66 3.46
C ARG A 373 12.63 17.49 4.31
N GLY A 374 12.54 17.73 5.62
CA GLY A 374 11.78 16.90 6.55
C GLY A 374 10.27 17.00 6.29
N GLY A 375 9.53 15.98 6.73
CA GLY A 375 8.08 15.94 6.65
C GLY A 375 7.42 16.71 7.79
N ASN A 376 6.23 17.23 7.57
CA ASN A 376 5.42 17.89 8.59
C ASN A 376 4.83 16.87 9.56
N GLY A 377 4.59 17.29 10.80
CA GLY A 377 3.79 16.54 11.74
C GLY A 377 2.30 16.60 11.37
N GLY A 378 1.59 15.49 11.56
CA GLY A 378 0.15 15.42 11.35
C GLY A 378 -0.62 16.17 12.43
N ASN A 379 -1.84 16.61 12.13
CA ASN A 379 -2.69 17.30 13.10
C ASN A 379 -3.25 16.31 14.14
N GLY A 380 -3.37 16.79 15.38
CA GLY A 380 -4.04 16.09 16.46
C GLY A 380 -5.57 16.26 16.43
N GLY A 381 -6.25 15.47 17.24
CA GLY A 381 -7.69 15.44 17.36
C GLY A 381 -8.35 16.70 17.91
N LEU A 382 -9.61 16.90 17.49
CA LEU A 382 -10.50 17.99 17.93
C LEU A 382 -10.60 18.12 19.46
N ALA A 383 -10.58 17.02 20.20
CA ALA A 383 -10.83 16.95 21.63
C ALA A 383 -9.59 16.52 22.45
N GLY A 384 -8.45 17.20 22.22
CA GLY A 384 -7.27 17.10 23.08
C GLY A 384 -6.10 16.29 22.52
N GLY A 385 -6.16 15.94 21.23
CA GLY A 385 -5.01 15.35 20.57
C GLY A 385 -3.92 16.39 20.31
N ASN A 386 -2.69 16.10 20.73
CA ASN A 386 -1.53 16.90 20.35
C ASN A 386 -1.21 16.73 18.86
N GLY A 387 -0.73 17.80 18.23
CA GLY A 387 -0.09 17.73 16.92
C GLY A 387 1.21 16.92 16.96
N GLY A 388 1.52 16.24 15.85
CA GLY A 388 2.78 15.54 15.68
C GLY A 388 3.95 16.49 15.46
N THR A 389 5.17 16.05 15.77
CA THR A 389 6.38 16.86 15.49
C THR A 389 6.75 16.81 14.02
N GLY A 390 7.24 17.93 13.48
CA GLY A 390 7.94 17.94 12.19
C GLY A 390 9.26 17.16 12.26
N GLY A 391 9.64 16.54 11.14
CA GLY A 391 10.90 15.82 11.00
C GLY A 391 12.05 16.74 10.58
N GLY A 392 13.28 16.32 10.85
CA GLY A 392 14.48 17.10 10.54
C GLY A 392 14.78 17.17 9.04
N GLY A 393 15.39 18.27 8.61
CA GLY A 393 15.95 18.40 7.27
C GLY A 393 17.20 17.53 7.07
N GLY A 394 17.36 17.01 5.86
CA GLY A 394 18.50 16.19 5.48
C GLY A 394 19.79 17.00 5.40
N GLN A 395 20.93 16.36 5.68
CA GLN A 395 22.24 17.00 5.63
C GLN A 395 22.84 16.96 4.23
N ALA A 396 23.61 17.99 3.88
CA ALA A 396 24.55 17.93 2.77
C ALA A 396 25.94 17.56 3.31
N THR A 397 26.54 16.48 2.82
CA THR A 397 27.74 15.87 3.42
C THR A 397 28.96 15.80 2.46
N GLY A 398 28.82 16.27 1.22
CA GLY A 398 29.87 16.20 0.20
C GLY A 398 30.74 17.45 0.03
N SER A 399 32.01 17.24 -0.35
CA SER A 399 33.01 18.26 -0.68
C SER A 399 33.06 18.54 -2.19
N GLY A 400 32.11 19.33 -2.68
CA GLY A 400 32.03 19.71 -4.11
C GLY A 400 32.78 21.01 -4.43
N LYS A 401 32.71 21.44 -5.70
CA LYS A 401 33.16 22.77 -6.14
C LYS A 401 32.51 23.88 -5.31
N VAL A 402 31.20 23.78 -5.14
CA VAL A 402 30.38 24.52 -4.17
C VAL A 402 29.72 23.47 -3.28
N GLY A 403 29.62 23.72 -1.98
CA GLY A 403 28.95 22.80 -1.06
C GLY A 403 27.43 22.75 -1.25
N GLY A 404 26.82 21.58 -1.01
CA GLY A 404 25.37 21.39 -1.15
C GLY A 404 24.56 22.02 -0.01
N HIS A 405 23.29 22.33 -0.25
CA HIS A 405 22.43 22.96 0.76
C HIS A 405 21.87 21.94 1.76
N GLY A 406 21.81 22.31 3.04
CA GLY A 406 21.03 21.56 4.02
C GLY A 406 19.53 21.70 3.77
N GLY A 407 18.77 20.65 4.04
CA GLY A 407 17.31 20.66 3.86
C GLY A 407 16.56 21.36 5.00
N ASP A 408 15.36 21.88 4.72
CA ASP A 408 14.53 22.51 5.75
C ASP A 408 13.87 21.46 6.68
N GLY A 409 13.67 21.80 7.95
CA GLY A 409 12.84 21.01 8.87
C GLY A 409 11.35 21.16 8.54
N GLY A 410 10.57 20.11 8.76
CA GLY A 410 9.11 20.15 8.60
C GLY A 410 8.41 20.89 9.73
N ASN A 411 7.19 21.38 9.52
CA ASN A 411 6.43 22.06 10.57
C ASN A 411 5.78 21.05 11.54
N GLY A 412 5.49 21.47 12.76
CA GLY A 412 4.64 20.70 13.68
C GLY A 412 3.15 20.76 13.30
N GLY A 413 2.41 19.70 13.61
CA GLY A 413 0.96 19.67 13.40
C GLY A 413 0.19 20.47 14.45
N THR A 414 -1.08 20.79 14.17
CA THR A 414 -1.92 21.56 15.10
C THR A 414 -2.60 20.70 16.17
N GLY A 415 -2.86 21.28 17.34
CA GLY A 415 -3.67 20.67 18.40
C GLY A 415 -5.00 21.41 18.57
N LEU A 416 -6.13 20.78 18.22
CA LEU A 416 -7.35 21.51 17.85
C LEU A 416 -8.09 22.22 19.00
N ILE A 417 -9.08 21.62 19.70
CA ILE A 417 -10.13 22.45 20.38
C ILE A 417 -10.19 22.38 21.93
N ARG A 418 -9.55 21.46 22.66
CA ARG A 418 -9.33 21.59 24.12
C ARG A 418 -8.19 20.70 24.64
N GLY A 419 -7.11 21.29 25.17
CA GLY A 419 -6.05 20.57 25.90
C GLY A 419 -4.95 19.91 25.05
N GLY A 420 -5.08 19.89 23.72
CA GLY A 420 -4.04 19.38 22.82
C GLY A 420 -3.05 20.48 22.45
N THR A 421 -1.74 20.22 22.57
CA THR A 421 -0.69 21.17 22.17
C THR A 421 -0.39 21.08 20.68
N GLY A 422 0.13 22.15 20.10
CA GLY A 422 0.82 22.08 18.82
C GLY A 422 2.07 21.18 18.90
N GLY A 423 2.46 20.58 17.78
CA GLY A 423 3.71 19.84 17.66
C GLY A 423 4.90 20.77 17.45
N ASN A 424 6.11 20.36 17.83
CA ASN A 424 7.31 21.12 17.51
C ASN A 424 7.68 20.98 16.03
N GLY A 425 8.31 22.00 15.43
CA GLY A 425 8.92 21.88 14.11
C GLY A 425 10.15 20.95 14.11
N GLY A 426 10.70 20.65 12.94
CA GLY A 426 11.97 19.94 12.78
C GLY A 426 13.17 20.89 12.76
N SER A 427 14.37 20.39 13.08
CA SER A 427 15.61 21.15 12.86
C SER A 427 15.97 21.20 11.37
N GLY A 428 16.60 22.27 10.91
CA GLY A 428 17.23 22.30 9.58
C GLY A 428 18.43 21.36 9.48
N GLY A 429 18.79 20.93 8.27
CA GLY A 429 19.99 20.14 8.00
C GLY A 429 21.24 21.00 7.77
N SER A 430 22.44 20.47 8.03
CA SER A 430 23.70 21.18 7.80
C SER A 430 24.05 21.29 6.31
N GLY A 431 24.68 22.41 5.92
CA GLY A 431 25.24 22.58 4.57
C GLY A 431 26.57 21.83 4.38
N GLY A 432 26.85 21.40 3.15
CA GLY A 432 28.05 20.65 2.77
C GLY A 432 29.27 21.53 2.51
N ALA A 433 30.47 20.96 2.56
CA ALA A 433 31.70 21.72 2.36
C ALA A 433 31.95 22.05 0.88
N GLY A 434 32.56 23.20 0.61
CA GLY A 434 33.10 23.55 -0.70
C GLY A 434 34.62 23.46 -0.69
N THR A 435 35.20 22.85 -1.73
CA THR A 435 36.64 22.80 -1.97
C THR A 435 36.91 22.88 -3.48
N PRO A 436 37.49 23.97 -4.02
CA PRO A 436 37.97 25.19 -3.35
C PRO A 436 36.91 26.31 -3.19
N GLY A 437 35.65 26.10 -3.57
CA GLY A 437 34.63 27.16 -3.52
C GLY A 437 33.91 27.30 -2.17
N ALA A 438 32.89 28.16 -2.14
CA ALA A 438 32.07 28.35 -0.94
C ALA A 438 31.34 27.06 -0.54
N GLY A 439 31.20 26.81 0.77
CA GLY A 439 30.33 25.74 1.24
C GLY A 439 28.86 26.15 1.21
N GLY A 440 27.99 25.15 1.30
CA GLY A 440 26.56 25.32 1.16
C GLY A 440 25.92 25.91 2.41
N ALA A 441 24.79 26.58 2.21
CA ALA A 441 23.98 27.08 3.31
C ALA A 441 23.35 25.93 4.11
N GLY A 442 23.17 26.11 5.42
CA GLY A 442 22.35 25.23 6.23
C GLY A 442 20.86 25.49 6.00
N GLY A 443 20.04 24.45 6.18
CA GLY A 443 18.59 24.52 6.02
C GLY A 443 17.90 25.22 7.19
N HIS A 444 16.69 25.72 6.94
CA HIS A 444 15.89 26.41 7.94
C HIS A 444 15.23 25.42 8.91
N GLY A 445 15.01 25.84 10.15
CA GLY A 445 14.19 25.10 11.11
C GLY A 445 12.70 25.26 10.81
N GLY A 446 11.92 24.21 11.06
CA GLY A 446 10.48 24.22 10.89
C GLY A 446 9.77 24.96 12.03
N ASN A 447 8.58 25.48 11.75
CA ASN A 447 7.73 26.17 12.71
C ASN A 447 7.01 25.16 13.62
N GLY A 448 6.71 25.58 14.84
CA GLY A 448 5.77 24.87 15.70
C GLY A 448 4.34 24.98 15.18
N GLY A 449 3.52 23.96 15.43
CA GLY A 449 2.11 23.97 15.07
C GLY A 449 1.26 24.79 16.05
N ASP A 450 0.14 25.31 15.58
CA ASP A 450 -0.79 26.11 16.39
C ASP A 450 -1.68 25.27 17.31
N SER A 451 -2.28 25.92 18.31
CA SER A 451 -3.46 25.44 19.03
C SER A 451 -4.53 26.53 19.10
N VAL A 452 -5.79 26.15 19.37
CA VAL A 452 -6.91 27.10 19.54
C VAL A 452 -7.19 27.40 21.02
N ARG A 453 -6.77 26.52 21.94
CA ARG A 453 -6.97 26.61 23.40
C ARG A 453 -5.92 25.83 24.19
N GLY A 454 -4.71 25.71 23.67
CA GLY A 454 -3.60 24.94 24.22
C GLY A 454 -2.28 25.64 23.94
N ALA A 455 -1.16 25.10 24.41
CA ALA A 455 0.15 25.66 24.05
C ALA A 455 0.46 25.36 22.57
N GLY A 456 0.82 26.38 21.80
CA GLY A 456 1.46 26.20 20.50
C GLY A 456 2.80 25.45 20.63
N GLY A 457 3.19 24.76 19.57
CA GLY A 457 4.47 24.05 19.52
C GLY A 457 5.67 25.00 19.40
N ALA A 458 6.86 24.51 19.75
CA ALA A 458 8.09 25.25 19.54
C ALA A 458 8.55 25.16 18.07
N GLY A 459 8.95 26.30 17.50
CA GLY A 459 9.82 26.30 16.33
C GLY A 459 11.21 25.81 16.71
N ASN A 460 11.91 25.16 15.78
CA ASN A 460 13.24 24.59 16.02
C ASN A 460 14.34 25.37 15.26
N PRO A 461 15.62 25.26 15.66
CA PRO A 461 16.70 26.01 15.04
C PRO A 461 16.98 25.53 13.60
N GLY A 462 17.40 26.48 12.76
CA GLY A 462 18.11 26.17 11.52
C GLY A 462 19.53 25.71 11.81
N SER A 463 20.17 25.12 10.82
CA SER A 463 21.52 24.58 10.95
C SER A 463 22.59 25.49 10.36
N PRO A 464 23.86 25.37 10.79
CA PRO A 464 24.96 26.11 10.16
C PRO A 464 25.23 25.63 8.72
N GLY A 465 25.69 26.54 7.87
CA GLY A 465 26.43 26.17 6.66
C GLY A 465 27.86 25.75 7.00
N SER A 466 28.63 25.31 6.00
CA SER A 466 30.03 24.86 6.22
C SER A 466 30.97 25.37 5.12
N GLY A 467 32.18 24.80 5.00
CA GLY A 467 33.21 25.17 4.01
C GLY A 467 34.13 26.33 4.44
N GLN A 468 35.28 26.46 3.75
CA GLN A 468 36.37 27.37 4.13
C GLN A 468 35.98 28.86 4.08
N ASN A 469 35.06 29.23 3.17
CA ASN A 469 34.54 30.60 3.04
C ASN A 469 33.21 30.83 3.78
N GLY A 470 32.69 29.83 4.51
CA GLY A 470 31.46 29.91 5.31
C GLY A 470 30.15 29.98 4.50
N GLY A 471 29.38 28.90 4.48
CA GLY A 471 27.98 28.94 4.05
C GLY A 471 27.07 29.61 5.09
N ALA A 472 26.03 30.31 4.64
CA ALA A 472 25.05 30.95 5.53
C ALA A 472 24.32 29.90 6.42
N GLY A 473 24.08 30.24 7.69
CA GLY A 473 23.23 29.43 8.55
C GLY A 473 21.75 29.63 8.24
N GLY A 474 20.95 28.57 8.38
CA GLY A 474 19.50 28.65 8.29
C GLY A 474 18.88 29.36 9.50
N SER A 475 17.77 30.06 9.29
CA SER A 475 16.99 30.65 10.39
C SER A 475 16.26 29.57 11.19
N GLY A 476 16.00 29.83 12.47
CA GLY A 476 15.04 29.04 13.25
C GLY A 476 13.59 29.29 12.81
N GLY A 477 12.72 28.32 13.07
CA GLY A 477 11.28 28.45 12.90
C GLY A 477 10.62 29.21 14.05
N THR A 478 9.41 29.71 13.83
CA THR A 478 8.59 30.40 14.83
C THR A 478 7.83 29.40 15.71
N SER A 479 7.49 29.77 16.94
CA SER A 479 6.48 29.06 17.74
C SER A 479 5.09 29.21 17.14
N GLY A 480 4.22 28.21 17.34
CA GLY A 480 2.82 28.29 16.96
C GLY A 480 2.00 29.20 17.89
N GLY A 481 0.85 29.66 17.39
CA GLY A 481 -0.16 30.39 18.16
C GLY A 481 -0.92 29.50 19.17
N ALA A 482 -1.71 30.16 20.03
CA ALA A 482 -2.50 29.56 21.11
C ALA A 482 -3.94 30.10 21.12
#